data_AF-A0AAP8QFM1-F1
#
_entry.id   AF-A0AAP8QFM1-F1
#
_cell.length_a   1.000
_cell.length_b   1.000
_cell.length_c   1.000
_cell.angle_alpha   90.00
_cell.angle_beta   90.00
_cell.angle_gamma   90.00
#
_symmetry.space_group_name_H-M   'P 1'
#
loop_
_entity.id
_entity.type
_entity.pdbx_description
1 polymer ?
#
loop_
_entity_poly.entity_id
_entity_poly.type
_entity_poly.pdbx_seq_one_letter_code
_entity_poly.pdbx_strand_id
1 'polypeptide(L)'
;MKHHPDLFDARTLHNDTRLLFKLKLLLGTVCAYGGEVPLSHSEIAKRMGTSNYRVRTLLSKLVHEGIVYYDDRDKLFFNRFVFVQEKEDTTKNDLYSKNFHFFTCEEFLSENRNVQRFVLHYVGKELVYLPGNWKWGHIKDLYGTEGLLNIRTRKEALTILEKASKYLKIKVCDENYQVLHVHQKWLDMGEIYSEGAELWVFKQLKKHRFCCDFLSRKALWQLAKVMEDYYAKFGYDYATEIFDTALYSIQKNKARSQAFFNLIYKEESEFVVNDEKNELEEISAYFRAVMESAELNYAVQMSMDFDALTKKRQLAEQNLFEDGELSAFNQQVIEESSIQIKEVWEKLLYMQRCWLRRFSLNPEWFIKHRHQIASLPTTPFYEIQKKIQVHMSQQAAPESRYNHWAV
;
A
#
# COMPACT_ATOMS: atom_id res chain seq x y z
N MET A 1 -7.97 5.47 4.44
CA MET A 1 -6.85 5.11 5.34
C MET A 1 -7.10 3.74 5.95
N LYS A 2 -6.17 2.79 5.82
CA LYS A 2 -6.43 1.35 6.06
C LYS A 2 -5.23 0.71 6.80
N HIS A 3 -5.41 0.18 8.03
CA HIS A 3 -4.37 -0.51 8.83
C HIS A 3 -4.71 -1.98 9.20
N HIS A 4 -3.69 -2.80 9.47
CA HIS A 4 -3.77 -4.24 9.74
C HIS A 4 -4.74 -4.62 10.91
N PRO A 5 -5.52 -5.72 10.80
CA PRO A 5 -6.47 -6.18 11.83
C PRO A 5 -5.86 -6.38 13.20
N ASP A 6 -4.76 -7.11 13.22
CA ASP A 6 -4.16 -7.61 14.46
C ASP A 6 -3.37 -6.53 15.20
N LEU A 7 -3.25 -5.33 14.61
CA LEU A 7 -2.60 -4.18 15.23
C LEU A 7 -3.31 -3.75 16.53
N PHE A 8 -4.62 -3.98 16.61
CA PHE A 8 -5.47 -3.51 17.71
C PHE A 8 -6.31 -4.61 18.37
N ASP A 9 -6.00 -5.89 18.15
CA ASP A 9 -6.71 -6.97 18.86
C ASP A 9 -6.39 -6.96 20.36
N ALA A 10 -7.38 -6.74 21.23
CA ALA A 10 -7.21 -6.81 22.70
C ALA A 10 -6.44 -8.03 23.21
N ARG A 11 -6.52 -9.19 22.53
CA ARG A 11 -5.76 -10.40 22.90
C ARG A 11 -4.26 -10.22 22.68
N THR A 12 -3.86 -9.55 21.60
CA THR A 12 -2.44 -9.22 21.32
C THR A 12 -1.97 -8.00 22.13
N LEU A 13 -2.89 -7.13 22.56
CA LEU A 13 -2.58 -5.95 23.37
C LEU A 13 -2.36 -6.25 24.86
N HIS A 14 -2.62 -7.47 25.35
CA HIS A 14 -2.61 -7.82 26.78
C HIS A 14 -1.26 -7.51 27.47
N ASN A 15 -0.15 -7.70 26.76
CA ASN A 15 1.21 -7.46 27.25
C ASN A 15 1.81 -6.12 26.80
N ASP A 16 0.98 -5.22 26.25
CA ASP A 16 1.47 -3.95 25.73
C ASP A 16 1.70 -2.93 26.84
N THR A 17 2.93 -2.42 26.88
CA THR A 17 3.26 -1.21 27.64
C THR A 17 2.62 0.01 26.96
N ARG A 18 2.42 1.10 27.70
CA ARG A 18 1.93 2.37 27.14
C ARG A 18 2.74 2.82 25.91
N LEU A 19 4.06 2.59 25.94
CA LEU A 19 4.94 2.96 24.85
C LEU A 19 4.80 2.04 23.63
N LEU A 20 4.61 0.73 23.83
CA LEU A 20 4.35 -0.21 22.73
C LEU A 20 3.01 0.08 22.05
N PHE A 21 2.00 0.41 22.84
CA PHE A 21 0.69 0.82 22.36
C PHE A 21 0.76 2.09 21.50
N LYS A 22 1.44 3.14 22.00
CA LYS A 22 1.67 4.38 21.24
C LYS A 22 2.46 4.10 19.96
N LEU A 23 3.39 3.13 19.97
CA LEU A 23 4.14 2.72 18.78
C LEU A 23 3.22 2.06 17.75
N LYS A 24 2.37 1.11 18.15
CA LYS A 24 1.40 0.47 17.26
C LYS A 24 0.47 1.50 16.59
N LEU A 25 -0.05 2.46 17.35
CA LEU A 25 -0.86 3.57 16.82
C LEU A 25 -0.09 4.45 15.82
N LEU A 26 1.15 4.81 16.16
CA LEU A 26 2.01 5.58 15.26
C LEU A 26 2.28 4.82 13.96
N LEU A 27 2.72 3.57 14.06
CA LEU A 27 3.04 2.72 12.91
C LEU A 27 1.82 2.54 12.00
N GLY A 28 0.63 2.33 12.57
CA GLY A 28 -0.62 2.38 11.81
C GLY A 28 -0.70 3.68 11.02
N THR A 29 -0.71 4.83 11.69
CA THR A 29 -0.86 6.15 11.05
C THR A 29 0.11 6.42 9.91
N VAL A 30 1.35 5.94 10.02
CA VAL A 30 2.41 6.22 9.04
C VAL A 30 2.64 5.09 8.04
N CYS A 31 1.92 3.96 8.11
CA CYS A 31 2.11 2.92 7.12
C CYS A 31 1.61 3.38 5.74
N ALA A 32 2.41 3.12 4.73
CA ALA A 32 2.15 3.39 3.33
C ALA A 32 2.00 2.07 2.56
N TYR A 33 1.75 2.18 1.26
CA TYR A 33 1.66 1.11 0.26
C TYR A 33 2.41 -0.19 0.63
N GLY A 34 1.75 -1.34 0.53
CA GLY A 34 2.35 -2.64 0.88
C GLY A 34 2.66 -2.82 2.38
N GLY A 35 2.31 -1.85 3.23
CA GLY A 35 2.61 -1.86 4.65
C GLY A 35 3.96 -1.24 5.00
N GLU A 36 4.67 -0.59 4.06
CA GLU A 36 5.94 0.06 4.36
C GLU A 36 5.75 1.14 5.42
N VAL A 37 6.67 1.21 6.38
CA VAL A 37 6.77 2.31 7.33
C VAL A 37 7.87 3.25 6.81
N PRO A 38 7.53 4.36 6.13
CA PRO A 38 8.48 5.27 5.53
C PRO A 38 9.11 6.19 6.60
N LEU A 39 9.50 5.66 7.75
CA LEU A 39 10.20 6.35 8.84
C LEU A 39 11.39 5.52 9.31
N SER A 40 12.52 6.18 9.48
CA SER A 40 13.70 5.62 10.16
C SER A 40 13.43 5.43 11.65
N HIS A 41 14.20 4.57 12.32
CA HIS A 41 14.07 4.39 13.77
C HIS A 41 14.28 5.70 14.54
N SER A 42 15.13 6.60 14.06
CA SER A 42 15.33 7.93 14.64
C SER A 42 14.11 8.83 14.51
N GLU A 43 13.41 8.81 13.37
CA GLU A 43 12.18 9.57 13.16
C GLU A 43 11.06 9.03 14.04
N ILE A 44 10.94 7.70 14.16
CA ILE A 44 10.01 7.04 15.08
C ILE A 44 10.31 7.44 16.53
N ALA A 45 11.58 7.37 16.95
CA ALA A 45 12.00 7.73 18.30
C ALA A 45 11.66 9.18 18.66
N LYS A 46 11.89 10.12 17.74
CA LYS A 46 11.55 11.53 17.89
C LYS A 46 10.04 11.72 18.10
N ARG A 47 9.19 11.09 17.28
CA ARG A 47 7.72 11.19 17.38
C ARG A 47 7.17 10.51 18.64
N MET A 48 7.81 9.42 19.03
CA MET A 48 7.46 8.69 20.25
C MET A 48 7.87 9.45 21.52
N GLY A 49 8.86 10.35 21.43
CA GLY A 49 9.46 11.05 22.57
C GLY A 49 10.32 10.12 23.41
N THR A 50 11.09 9.23 22.77
CA THR A 50 11.86 8.17 23.45
C THR A 50 13.20 7.92 22.74
N SER A 51 14.05 7.06 23.30
CA SER A 51 15.35 6.72 22.71
C SER A 51 15.25 5.74 21.55
N ASN A 52 16.19 5.82 20.61
CA ASN A 52 16.28 4.89 19.47
C ASN A 52 16.45 3.43 19.94
N TYR A 53 17.28 3.20 20.97
CA TYR A 53 17.42 1.88 21.61
C TYR A 53 16.07 1.30 22.04
N ARG A 54 15.25 2.11 22.72
CA ARG A 54 13.94 1.67 23.20
C ARG A 54 12.97 1.39 22.06
N VAL A 55 13.02 2.17 20.97
CA VAL A 55 12.25 1.87 19.75
C VAL A 55 12.68 0.54 19.15
N ARG A 56 13.98 0.27 19.03
CA ARG A 56 14.49 -1.00 18.49
C ARG A 56 14.03 -2.21 19.32
N THR A 57 14.05 -2.12 20.65
CA THR A 57 13.53 -3.17 21.52
C THR A 57 12.04 -3.43 21.29
N LEU A 58 11.25 -2.36 21.15
CA LEU A 58 9.81 -2.48 20.89
C LEU A 58 9.52 -3.06 19.49
N LEU A 59 10.25 -2.63 18.47
CA LEU A 59 10.12 -3.17 17.12
C LEU A 59 10.54 -4.63 17.06
N SER A 60 11.63 -5.03 17.73
CA SER A 60 12.04 -6.43 17.85
C SER A 60 10.94 -7.30 18.48
N LYS A 61 10.23 -6.79 19.49
CA LYS A 61 9.06 -7.46 20.04
C LYS A 61 7.94 -7.61 18.99
N LEU A 62 7.63 -6.56 18.22
CA LEU A 62 6.62 -6.64 17.16
C LEU A 62 7.01 -7.59 16.02
N VAL A 63 8.32 -7.71 15.72
CA VAL A 63 8.86 -8.69 14.77
C VAL A 63 8.65 -10.11 15.30
N HIS A 64 8.97 -10.34 16.57
CA HIS A 64 8.75 -11.64 17.21
C HIS A 64 7.26 -12.03 17.26
N GLU A 65 6.38 -11.04 17.46
CA GLU A 65 4.92 -11.22 17.38
C GLU A 65 4.40 -11.40 15.95
N GLY A 66 5.25 -11.29 14.92
CA GLY A 66 4.87 -11.43 13.52
C GLY A 66 4.00 -10.29 12.98
N ILE A 67 3.93 -9.15 13.68
CA ILE A 67 3.11 -7.99 13.29
C ILE A 67 3.82 -7.15 12.23
N VAL A 68 5.14 -7.03 12.35
CA VAL A 68 6.00 -6.30 11.41
C VAL A 68 7.18 -7.18 11.00
N TYR A 69 7.80 -6.88 9.88
CA TYR A 69 9.04 -7.52 9.43
C TYR A 69 9.98 -6.48 8.81
N TYR A 70 11.25 -6.83 8.68
CA TYR A 70 12.22 -6.05 7.91
C TYR A 70 12.46 -6.74 6.57
N ASP A 71 12.48 -5.98 5.48
CA ASP A 71 12.94 -6.50 4.19
C ASP A 71 14.46 -6.63 4.15
N ASP A 72 14.98 -7.14 3.03
CA ASP A 72 16.43 -7.31 2.81
C ASP A 72 17.21 -5.98 2.77
N ARG A 73 16.50 -4.84 2.75
CA ARG A 73 17.05 -3.48 2.74
C ARG A 73 16.90 -2.78 4.10
N ASP A 74 16.59 -3.53 5.16
CA ASP A 74 16.35 -3.02 6.53
C ASP A 74 15.21 -1.99 6.61
N LYS A 75 14.26 -2.04 5.66
CA LYS A 75 13.04 -1.26 5.72
C LYS A 75 11.98 -2.01 6.52
N LEU A 76 11.27 -1.29 7.36
CA LEU A 76 10.21 -1.84 8.20
C LEU A 76 8.90 -1.93 7.43
N PHE A 77 8.26 -3.09 7.46
CA PHE A 77 6.96 -3.36 6.86
C PHE A 77 6.00 -3.96 7.87
N PHE A 78 4.72 -3.71 7.68
CA PHE A 78 3.66 -4.50 8.30
C PHE A 78 3.49 -5.84 7.59
N ASN A 79 3.34 -6.90 8.38
CA ASN A 79 3.01 -8.21 7.84
C ASN A 79 1.57 -8.19 7.29
N ARG A 80 1.32 -8.88 6.16
CA ARG A 80 0.00 -9.06 5.52
C ARG A 80 -0.80 -7.77 5.26
N PHE A 81 -0.24 -6.84 4.49
CA PHE A 81 -0.98 -5.70 3.96
C PHE A 81 -1.77 -6.08 2.68
N VAL A 82 -3.08 -6.26 2.76
CA VAL A 82 -4.05 -6.34 1.64
C VAL A 82 -4.45 -4.93 1.12
N PHE A 83 -5.18 -4.74 0.03
CA PHE A 83 -5.73 -3.42 -0.36
C PHE A 83 -7.23 -3.56 -0.65
N VAL A 84 -8.08 -2.70 -0.09
CA VAL A 84 -9.53 -2.70 -0.40
C VAL A 84 -9.76 -1.80 -1.60
N GLN A 85 -10.24 -2.34 -2.72
CA GLN A 85 -10.80 -1.52 -3.80
C GLN A 85 -12.18 -1.00 -3.40
N GLU A 86 -12.52 0.24 -3.78
CA GLU A 86 -13.81 0.88 -3.43
C GLU A 86 -15.06 0.20 -4.06
N LYS A 87 -14.92 -0.95 -4.74
CA LYS A 87 -16.01 -1.65 -5.44
C LYS A 87 -15.91 -3.20 -5.39
N GLU A 88 -15.89 -3.86 -4.23
CA GLU A 88 -16.11 -5.33 -4.19
C GLU A 88 -16.96 -5.82 -3.00
N ASP A 89 -17.66 -6.93 -3.26
CA ASP A 89 -18.59 -7.68 -2.40
C ASP A 89 -17.93 -8.94 -1.78
N THR A 90 -18.56 -9.43 -0.72
CA THR A 90 -18.02 -10.17 0.44
C THR A 90 -17.75 -11.69 0.30
N THR A 91 -16.57 -12.15 -0.11
CA THR A 91 -16.16 -13.58 0.14
C THR A 91 -14.71 -13.83 0.57
N LYS A 92 -13.87 -12.81 0.72
CA LYS A 92 -12.44 -12.97 1.04
C LYS A 92 -12.10 -12.35 2.39
N ASN A 93 -11.10 -12.91 3.09
CA ASN A 93 -10.60 -12.50 4.41
C ASN A 93 -9.91 -11.12 4.41
N ASP A 94 -10.51 -10.11 3.77
CA ASP A 94 -9.83 -8.92 3.25
C ASP A 94 -10.43 -7.64 3.83
N LEU A 95 -10.19 -7.32 5.11
CA LEU A 95 -10.75 -6.10 5.71
C LEU A 95 -9.73 -5.33 6.55
N TYR A 96 -9.97 -4.02 6.74
CA TYR A 96 -8.96 -3.02 7.09
C TYR A 96 -9.40 -1.87 7.97
N SER A 97 -8.69 -1.62 9.07
CA SER A 97 -9.16 -0.67 10.07
C SER A 97 -9.02 0.79 9.63
N LYS A 98 -10.11 1.56 9.77
CA LYS A 98 -10.09 3.03 9.70
C LYS A 98 -9.46 3.57 10.98
N ASN A 99 -8.55 4.53 10.84
CA ASN A 99 -7.91 5.19 11.96
C ASN A 99 -8.61 6.51 12.23
N PHE A 100 -9.20 6.64 13.41
CA PHE A 100 -9.95 7.83 13.79
C PHE A 100 -9.10 8.78 14.64
N HIS A 101 -9.27 10.09 14.46
CA HIS A 101 -8.53 11.10 15.22
C HIS A 101 -8.69 10.95 16.74
N PHE A 102 -9.82 10.38 17.20
CA PHE A 102 -10.02 10.18 18.63
C PHE A 102 -9.03 9.16 19.25
N PHE A 103 -8.42 8.26 18.47
CA PHE A 103 -7.42 7.33 19.01
C PHE A 103 -6.14 8.01 19.48
N THR A 104 -5.87 9.21 18.98
CA THR A 104 -4.67 9.99 19.31
C THR A 104 -4.99 11.18 20.21
N CYS A 105 -6.24 11.40 20.60
CA CYS A 105 -6.60 12.49 21.51
C CYS A 105 -6.12 12.20 22.94
N GLU A 106 -5.73 13.25 23.66
CA GLU A 106 -5.22 13.12 25.03
C GLU A 106 -6.25 12.44 25.94
N GLU A 107 -7.53 12.74 25.73
CA GLU A 107 -8.62 12.16 26.48
C GLU A 107 -8.60 10.63 26.39
N PHE A 108 -8.56 10.04 25.18
CA PHE A 108 -8.48 8.59 25.02
C PHE A 108 -7.15 8.02 25.51
N LEU A 109 -6.03 8.69 25.25
CA LEU A 109 -4.70 8.25 25.68
C LEU A 109 -4.50 8.27 27.20
N SER A 110 -5.33 9.03 27.93
CA SER A 110 -5.34 9.11 29.39
C SER A 110 -6.19 8.03 30.06
N GLU A 111 -7.06 7.33 29.31
CA GLU A 111 -7.95 6.30 29.85
C GLU A 111 -7.20 5.08 30.42
N ASN A 112 -7.92 4.28 31.20
CA ASN A 112 -7.41 3.01 31.70
C ASN A 112 -7.04 2.08 30.52
N ARG A 113 -5.91 1.36 30.61
CA ARG A 113 -5.43 0.46 29.55
C ARG A 113 -6.45 -0.60 29.12
N ASN A 114 -7.19 -1.19 30.06
CA ASN A 114 -8.20 -2.18 29.71
C ASN A 114 -9.41 -1.54 29.02
N VAL A 115 -9.74 -0.27 29.30
CA VAL A 115 -10.74 0.51 28.55
C VAL A 115 -10.24 0.78 27.13
N GLN A 116 -9.00 1.26 26.98
CA GLN A 116 -8.39 1.49 25.66
C GLN A 116 -8.37 0.22 24.81
N ARG A 117 -7.96 -0.91 25.38
CA ARG A 117 -7.93 -2.23 24.73
C ARG A 117 -9.31 -2.68 24.29
N PHE A 118 -10.30 -2.56 25.17
CA PHE A 118 -11.67 -2.92 24.84
C PHE A 118 -12.21 -2.06 23.71
N VAL A 119 -12.06 -0.73 23.81
CA VAL A 119 -12.50 0.20 22.75
C VAL A 119 -11.80 -0.11 21.43
N LEU A 120 -10.49 -0.29 21.41
CA LEU A 120 -9.74 -0.60 20.19
C LEU A 120 -10.05 -1.98 19.61
N HIS A 121 -10.29 -2.99 20.44
CA HIS A 121 -10.72 -4.29 19.95
C HIS A 121 -12.03 -4.16 19.18
N TYR A 122 -13.01 -3.43 19.71
CA TYR A 122 -14.28 -3.24 19.03
C TYR A 122 -14.22 -2.27 17.86
N VAL A 123 -13.50 -1.15 17.96
CA VAL A 123 -13.38 -0.19 16.84
C VAL A 123 -12.47 -0.74 15.73
N GLY A 124 -11.33 -1.30 16.10
CA GLY A 124 -10.35 -1.88 15.17
C GLY A 124 -10.85 -3.13 14.46
N LYS A 125 -11.64 -3.98 15.15
CA LYS A 125 -12.16 -5.24 14.59
C LYS A 125 -13.60 -5.15 14.04
N GLU A 126 -14.48 -4.27 14.51
CA GLU A 126 -15.92 -4.42 14.21
C GLU A 126 -16.52 -3.26 13.38
N LEU A 127 -15.91 -2.07 13.31
CA LEU A 127 -16.32 -1.04 12.32
C LEU A 127 -15.89 -1.37 10.88
N VAL A 128 -15.17 -2.47 10.72
CA VAL A 128 -14.25 -2.68 9.60
C VAL A 128 -14.37 -4.08 9.01
N TYR A 129 -14.45 -5.13 9.84
CA TYR A 129 -14.40 -6.52 9.35
C TYR A 129 -15.77 -7.11 9.06
N LEU A 130 -16.87 -6.58 9.61
CA LEU A 130 -18.20 -7.16 9.44
C LEU A 130 -19.27 -6.08 9.61
N PRO A 131 -19.56 -5.24 8.59
CA PRO A 131 -20.69 -4.32 8.66
C PRO A 131 -21.98 -5.13 8.90
N GLY A 132 -22.55 -5.05 10.10
CA GLY A 132 -23.82 -5.69 10.45
C GLY A 132 -23.82 -6.62 11.67
N ASN A 133 -22.66 -7.02 12.22
CA ASN A 133 -22.65 -7.91 13.39
C ASN A 133 -22.60 -7.12 14.71
N TRP A 134 -23.79 -6.84 15.25
CA TRP A 134 -23.97 -6.24 16.57
C TRP A 134 -23.78 -7.34 17.61
N LYS A 135 -22.59 -7.39 18.21
CA LYS A 135 -22.17 -8.57 18.98
C LYS A 135 -22.56 -8.51 20.44
N TRP A 136 -23.09 -9.64 20.86
CA TRP A 136 -23.29 -10.04 22.24
C TRP A 136 -22.02 -10.72 22.73
N GLY A 137 -21.60 -10.39 23.96
CA GLY A 137 -20.53 -11.10 24.65
C GLY A 137 -20.95 -11.39 26.09
N HIS A 138 -20.41 -12.45 26.68
CA HIS A 138 -20.61 -12.69 28.10
C HIS A 138 -19.61 -11.88 28.91
N ILE A 139 -20.05 -11.30 30.02
CA ILE A 139 -19.18 -10.52 30.91
C ILE A 139 -18.06 -11.42 31.47
N LYS A 140 -18.34 -12.71 31.67
CA LYS A 140 -17.34 -13.71 32.10
C LYS A 140 -16.16 -13.85 31.14
N ASP A 141 -16.36 -13.59 29.85
CA ASP A 141 -15.32 -13.71 28.82
C ASP A 141 -14.36 -12.51 28.85
N LEU A 142 -14.66 -11.47 29.63
CA LEU A 142 -13.79 -10.30 29.78
C LEU A 142 -12.71 -10.48 30.84
N TYR A 143 -12.90 -11.40 31.79
CA TYR A 143 -12.02 -11.54 32.96
C TYR A 143 -11.59 -12.98 33.20
N GLY A 144 -10.55 -13.18 34.01
CA GLY A 144 -9.95 -14.49 34.27
C GLY A 144 -8.74 -14.77 33.40
N THR A 145 -8.19 -15.97 33.52
CA THR A 145 -6.93 -16.37 32.88
C THR A 145 -7.01 -16.41 31.36
N GLU A 146 -8.19 -16.69 30.81
CA GLU A 146 -8.47 -16.70 29.38
C GLU A 146 -9.31 -15.49 28.93
N GLY A 147 -9.53 -14.53 29.84
CA GLY A 147 -10.36 -13.36 29.59
C GLY A 147 -9.76 -12.43 28.53
N LEU A 148 -10.63 -11.75 27.77
CA LEU A 148 -10.24 -10.77 26.77
C LEU A 148 -9.37 -9.65 27.36
N LEU A 149 -9.58 -9.29 28.63
CA LEU A 149 -8.89 -8.22 29.32
C LEU A 149 -8.09 -8.78 30.51
N ASN A 150 -7.01 -8.08 30.87
CA ASN A 150 -6.21 -8.43 32.06
C ASN A 150 -6.89 -7.91 33.33
N ILE A 151 -7.96 -8.58 33.74
CA ILE A 151 -8.75 -8.30 34.93
C ILE A 151 -9.19 -9.60 35.57
N ARG A 152 -9.43 -9.58 36.88
CA ARG A 152 -9.68 -10.81 37.66
C ARG A 152 -11.14 -10.97 38.06
N THR A 153 -11.91 -9.88 38.02
CA THR A 153 -13.26 -9.88 38.59
C THR A 153 -14.32 -9.32 37.65
N ARG A 154 -15.55 -9.80 37.84
CA ARG A 154 -16.75 -9.26 37.18
C ARG A 154 -16.94 -7.76 37.47
N LYS A 155 -16.60 -7.31 38.68
CA LYS A 155 -16.72 -5.90 39.07
C LYS A 155 -15.83 -5.01 38.21
N GLU A 156 -14.57 -5.41 38.00
CA GLU A 156 -13.65 -4.69 37.12
C GLU A 156 -14.15 -4.67 35.67
N ALA A 157 -14.70 -5.79 35.19
CA ALA A 157 -15.27 -5.89 33.85
C ALA A 157 -16.43 -4.89 33.66
N LEU A 158 -17.34 -4.80 34.63
CA LEU A 158 -18.44 -3.83 34.62
C LEU A 158 -17.93 -2.39 34.62
N THR A 159 -16.93 -2.07 35.45
CA THR A 159 -16.31 -0.72 35.46
C THR A 159 -15.66 -0.38 34.12
N ILE A 160 -15.04 -1.35 33.44
CA ILE A 160 -14.45 -1.13 32.12
C ILE A 160 -15.55 -0.89 31.07
N LEU A 161 -16.62 -1.68 31.09
CA LEU A 161 -17.76 -1.49 30.19
C LEU A 161 -18.41 -0.12 30.39
N GLU A 162 -18.59 0.29 31.66
CA GLU A 162 -19.10 1.61 32.02
C GLU A 162 -18.21 2.73 31.49
N LYS A 163 -16.89 2.65 31.68
CA LYS A 163 -15.96 3.66 31.15
C LYS A 163 -15.87 3.64 29.62
N ALA A 164 -15.91 2.46 29.00
CA ALA A 164 -15.93 2.30 27.56
C ALA A 164 -17.22 2.85 26.93
N SER A 165 -18.32 2.93 27.70
CA SER A 165 -19.60 3.49 27.25
C SER A 165 -19.52 4.96 26.82
N LYS A 166 -18.46 5.66 27.24
CA LYS A 166 -18.10 7.00 26.78
C LYS A 166 -17.76 7.03 25.29
N TYR A 167 -17.15 5.96 24.77
CA TYR A 167 -16.68 5.81 23.38
C TYR A 167 -17.63 4.98 22.52
N LEU A 168 -18.16 3.92 23.12
CA LEU A 168 -19.03 2.95 22.48
C LEU A 168 -20.43 3.03 23.07
N LYS A 169 -21.46 2.84 22.26
CA LYS A 169 -22.81 2.61 22.76
C LYS A 169 -22.93 1.15 23.20
N ILE A 170 -22.85 0.92 24.51
CA ILE A 170 -22.88 -0.41 25.13
C ILE A 170 -24.18 -0.59 25.90
N LYS A 171 -24.87 -1.72 25.71
CA LYS A 171 -25.92 -2.19 26.62
C LYS A 171 -25.35 -3.31 27.49
N VAL A 172 -25.52 -3.21 28.80
CA VAL A 172 -25.13 -4.26 29.75
C VAL A 172 -26.40 -4.87 30.33
N CYS A 173 -26.51 -6.18 30.25
CA CYS A 173 -27.55 -7.02 30.87
C CYS A 173 -26.86 -7.96 31.89
N ASP A 174 -27.62 -8.61 32.76
CA ASP A 174 -27.10 -9.34 33.94
C ASP A 174 -25.78 -10.12 33.70
N GLU A 175 -25.74 -10.99 32.70
CA GLU A 175 -24.52 -11.76 32.37
C GLU A 175 -23.85 -11.35 31.04
N ASN A 176 -24.47 -10.44 30.30
CA ASN A 176 -24.14 -10.17 28.91
C ASN A 176 -23.92 -8.69 28.66
N TYR A 177 -23.17 -8.37 27.63
CA TYR A 177 -23.11 -7.02 27.10
C TYR A 177 -23.25 -7.05 25.59
N GLN A 178 -23.76 -5.96 25.03
CA GLN A 178 -23.92 -5.75 23.61
C GLN A 178 -23.27 -4.43 23.23
N VAL A 179 -22.35 -4.47 22.27
CA VAL A 179 -21.74 -3.26 21.69
C VAL A 179 -22.49 -2.93 20.41
N LEU A 180 -23.13 -1.75 20.36
CA LEU A 180 -24.01 -1.35 19.26
C LEU A 180 -23.26 -0.59 18.17
N HIS A 181 -22.54 0.47 18.52
CA HIS A 181 -21.72 1.29 17.61
C HIS A 181 -20.79 2.23 18.38
N VAL A 182 -19.83 2.86 17.70
CA VAL A 182 -19.08 4.02 18.22
C VAL A 182 -20.01 5.23 18.26
N HIS A 183 -19.97 6.04 19.33
CA HIS A 183 -20.78 7.26 19.38
C HIS A 183 -20.40 8.21 18.25
N GLN A 184 -21.42 8.82 17.63
CA GLN A 184 -21.25 9.70 16.46
C GLN A 184 -20.24 10.82 16.72
N LYS A 185 -20.24 11.42 17.92
CA LYS A 185 -19.28 12.48 18.30
C LYS A 185 -17.80 12.12 18.09
N TRP A 186 -17.43 10.84 18.21
CA TRP A 186 -16.05 10.37 18.00
C TRP A 186 -15.76 10.07 16.54
N LEU A 187 -16.78 9.61 15.81
CA LEU A 187 -16.71 9.46 14.35
C LEU A 187 -16.59 10.83 13.67
N ASP A 188 -17.30 11.83 14.19
CA ASP A 188 -17.31 13.22 13.69
C ASP A 188 -15.95 13.92 13.86
N MET A 189 -15.07 13.44 14.75
CA MET A 189 -13.67 13.89 14.80
C MET A 189 -12.90 13.54 13.52
N GLY A 190 -13.46 12.67 12.67
CA GLY A 190 -12.93 12.31 11.37
C GLY A 190 -11.86 11.24 11.43
N GLU A 191 -11.58 10.69 10.25
CA GLU A 191 -10.47 9.75 10.03
C GLU A 191 -9.15 10.53 9.95
N ILE A 192 -8.10 10.00 10.57
CA ILE A 192 -6.74 10.48 10.31
C ILE A 192 -6.45 10.21 8.83
N TYR A 193 -5.91 11.19 8.11
CA TYR A 193 -5.39 11.00 6.74
C TYR A 193 -4.00 10.35 6.81
N SER A 194 -3.68 9.41 5.91
CA SER A 194 -2.41 8.65 5.98
C SER A 194 -1.28 9.61 5.73
N GLU A 195 -0.59 9.96 6.80
CA GLU A 195 0.68 10.61 6.66
C GLU A 195 1.67 9.68 5.95
N GLY A 196 1.49 8.35 6.06
CA GLY A 196 2.34 7.36 5.44
C GLY A 196 2.49 7.55 3.93
N ALA A 197 1.37 7.69 3.22
CA ALA A 197 1.39 7.89 1.77
C ALA A 197 2.13 9.19 1.37
N GLU A 198 1.85 10.29 2.09
CA GLU A 198 2.51 11.58 1.88
C GLU A 198 4.02 11.49 2.18
N LEU A 199 4.42 10.90 3.30
CA LEU A 199 5.81 10.69 3.71
C LEU A 199 6.55 9.81 2.72
N TRP A 200 5.91 8.76 2.23
CA TRP A 200 6.49 7.86 1.24
C TRP A 200 6.78 8.61 -0.06
N VAL A 201 5.79 9.32 -0.60
CA VAL A 201 5.95 10.14 -1.81
C VAL A 201 7.03 11.20 -1.60
N PHE A 202 7.03 11.88 -0.46
CA PHE A 202 8.05 12.86 -0.09
C PHE A 202 9.46 12.25 -0.12
N LYS A 203 9.64 11.05 0.45
CA LYS A 203 10.93 10.34 0.44
C LYS A 203 11.36 9.96 -0.97
N GLN A 204 10.46 9.52 -1.84
CA GLN A 204 10.79 9.23 -3.24
C GLN A 204 11.15 10.49 -4.02
N LEU A 205 10.38 11.58 -3.87
CA LEU A 205 10.71 12.87 -4.48
C LEU A 205 12.10 13.35 -4.05
N LYS A 206 12.42 13.21 -2.76
CA LYS A 206 13.75 13.55 -2.22
C LYS A 206 14.86 12.68 -2.81
N LYS A 207 14.63 11.36 -2.93
CA LYS A 207 15.56 10.41 -3.60
C LYS A 207 15.88 10.86 -5.03
N HIS A 208 14.89 11.37 -5.75
CA HIS A 208 15.02 11.90 -7.11
C HIS A 208 15.38 13.40 -7.18
N ARG A 209 15.86 13.99 -6.08
CA ARG A 209 16.37 15.36 -6.01
C ARG A 209 15.34 16.45 -6.35
N PHE A 210 14.07 16.23 -6.08
CA PHE A 210 13.08 17.30 -6.05
C PHE A 210 13.30 18.19 -4.82
N CYS A 211 13.02 19.48 -4.94
CA CYS A 211 13.12 20.42 -3.83
C CYS A 211 11.87 20.31 -2.93
N CYS A 212 11.90 19.43 -1.93
CA CYS A 212 10.68 19.11 -1.18
C CYS A 212 10.24 20.19 -0.18
N ASP A 213 11.09 21.16 0.14
CA ASP A 213 10.79 22.22 1.12
C ASP A 213 9.71 23.20 0.65
N PHE A 214 9.47 23.28 -0.67
CA PHE A 214 8.46 24.15 -1.30
C PHE A 214 7.25 23.40 -1.83
N LEU A 215 7.15 22.09 -1.57
CA LEU A 215 5.99 21.31 -2.01
C LEU A 215 4.82 21.51 -1.05
N SER A 216 3.69 21.96 -1.57
CA SER A 216 2.46 22.01 -0.79
C SER A 216 1.96 20.60 -0.45
N ARG A 217 1.28 20.47 0.69
CA ARG A 217 0.65 19.20 1.09
C ARG A 217 -0.39 18.72 0.07
N LYS A 218 -1.17 19.66 -0.49
CA LYS A 218 -2.16 19.36 -1.55
C LYS A 218 -1.50 18.73 -2.78
N ALA A 219 -0.35 19.23 -3.23
CA ALA A 219 0.37 18.66 -4.37
C ALA A 219 0.90 17.24 -4.07
N LEU A 220 1.52 17.03 -2.90
CA LEU A 220 1.97 15.71 -2.44
C LEU A 220 0.82 14.69 -2.45
N TRP A 221 -0.36 15.11 -1.98
CA TRP A 221 -1.54 14.25 -1.95
C TRP A 221 -2.01 13.82 -3.35
N GLN A 222 -1.92 14.69 -4.36
CA GLN A 222 -2.29 14.31 -5.73
C GLN A 222 -1.35 13.24 -6.30
N LEU A 223 -0.06 13.31 -5.98
CA LEU A 223 0.92 12.28 -6.36
C LEU A 223 0.65 10.97 -5.59
N ALA A 224 0.33 11.07 -4.30
CA ALA A 224 -0.01 9.92 -3.46
C ALA A 224 -1.25 9.16 -3.98
N LYS A 225 -2.27 9.87 -4.46
CA LYS A 225 -3.45 9.26 -5.09
C LYS A 225 -3.10 8.45 -6.33
N VAL A 226 -2.21 8.96 -7.18
CA VAL A 226 -1.77 8.24 -8.39
C VAL A 226 -0.99 6.99 -7.99
N MET A 227 -0.09 7.09 -7.00
CA MET A 227 0.63 5.93 -6.48
C MET A 227 -0.31 4.89 -5.86
N GLU A 228 -1.38 5.32 -5.18
CA GLU A 228 -2.38 4.42 -4.60
C GLU A 228 -3.10 3.59 -5.68
N ASP A 229 -3.50 4.24 -6.78
CA ASP A 229 -4.10 3.57 -7.94
C ASP A 229 -3.11 2.57 -8.59
N TYR A 230 -1.84 2.95 -8.73
CA TYR A 230 -0.81 2.05 -9.26
C TYR A 230 -0.53 0.87 -8.34
N TYR A 231 -0.41 1.11 -7.04
CA TYR A 231 -0.25 0.06 -6.04
C TYR A 231 -1.41 -0.96 -6.10
N ALA A 232 -2.65 -0.48 -6.24
CA ALA A 232 -3.83 -1.35 -6.35
C ALA A 232 -3.80 -2.25 -7.60
N LYS A 233 -3.19 -1.78 -8.69
CA LYS A 233 -3.10 -2.49 -9.98
C LYS A 233 -1.91 -3.45 -10.06
N PHE A 234 -0.78 -3.04 -9.48
CA PHE A 234 0.53 -3.61 -9.75
C PHE A 234 1.25 -4.15 -8.50
N GLY A 235 0.68 -4.00 -7.31
CA GLY A 235 1.39 -4.33 -6.08
C GLY A 235 2.51 -3.33 -5.77
N TYR A 236 3.17 -3.52 -4.62
CA TYR A 236 4.09 -2.53 -4.05
C TYR A 236 5.39 -2.40 -4.83
N ASP A 237 6.11 -3.51 -5.06
CA ASP A 237 7.43 -3.48 -5.68
C ASP A 237 7.36 -2.89 -7.09
N TYR A 238 6.42 -3.40 -7.90
CA TYR A 238 6.31 -2.97 -9.29
C TYR A 238 5.79 -1.53 -9.42
N ALA A 239 4.81 -1.12 -8.61
CA ALA A 239 4.37 0.28 -8.60
C ALA A 239 5.50 1.23 -8.19
N THR A 240 6.37 0.83 -7.26
CA THR A 240 7.51 1.63 -6.80
C THR A 240 8.53 1.84 -7.92
N GLU A 241 8.86 0.80 -8.69
CA GLU A 241 9.80 0.91 -9.81
C GLU A 241 9.27 1.79 -10.95
N ILE A 242 7.95 1.71 -11.24
CA ILE A 242 7.31 2.63 -12.20
C ILE A 242 7.38 4.06 -11.68
N PHE A 243 7.09 4.27 -10.40
CA PHE A 243 7.14 5.59 -9.77
C PHE A 243 8.54 6.20 -9.83
N ASP A 244 9.57 5.41 -9.51
CA ASP A 244 10.96 5.83 -9.62
C ASP A 244 11.32 6.19 -11.07
N THR A 245 10.88 5.38 -12.04
CA THR A 245 11.11 5.61 -13.48
C THR A 245 10.41 6.89 -13.96
N ALA A 246 9.21 7.16 -13.46
CA ALA A 246 8.44 8.37 -13.78
C ALA A 246 9.13 9.63 -13.24
N LEU A 247 9.54 9.62 -11.97
CA LEU A 247 10.26 10.73 -11.35
C LEU A 247 11.59 11.01 -12.05
N TYR A 248 12.35 9.96 -12.38
CA TYR A 248 13.58 10.09 -13.15
C TYR A 248 13.31 10.72 -14.53
N SER A 249 12.24 10.31 -15.22
CA SER A 249 11.87 10.84 -16.53
C SER A 249 11.50 12.32 -16.49
N ILE A 250 10.80 12.77 -15.44
CA ILE A 250 10.46 14.19 -15.20
C ILE A 250 11.74 15.00 -14.97
N GLN A 251 12.65 14.50 -14.12
CA GLN A 251 13.91 15.18 -13.82
C GLN A 251 14.86 15.24 -15.02
N LYS A 252 14.88 14.19 -15.86
CA LYS A 252 15.69 14.17 -17.09
C LYS A 252 15.19 15.16 -18.14
N ASN A 253 13.87 15.39 -18.21
CA ASN A 253 13.24 16.23 -19.23
C ASN A 253 12.66 17.53 -18.66
N LYS A 254 13.44 18.26 -17.84
CA LYS A 254 12.93 19.43 -17.08
C LYS A 254 12.19 20.46 -17.92
N ALA A 255 12.74 20.80 -19.08
CA ALA A 255 12.12 21.78 -19.98
C ALA A 255 10.70 21.36 -20.43
N ARG A 256 10.50 20.07 -20.71
CA ARG A 256 9.18 19.52 -21.09
C ARG A 256 8.23 19.40 -19.89
N SER A 257 8.77 19.30 -18.69
CA SER A 257 8.02 19.18 -17.43
C SER A 257 7.86 20.51 -16.69
N GLN A 258 8.19 21.65 -17.31
CA GLN A 258 8.14 22.95 -16.65
C GLN A 258 6.75 23.30 -16.10
N ALA A 259 5.69 23.00 -16.86
CA ALA A 259 4.32 23.23 -16.42
C ALA A 259 3.97 22.41 -15.16
N PHE A 260 4.46 21.17 -15.09
CA PHE A 260 4.29 20.33 -13.90
C PHE A 260 5.06 20.89 -12.69
N PHE A 261 6.31 21.33 -12.89
CA PHE A 261 7.09 21.98 -11.82
C PHE A 261 6.39 23.24 -11.30
N ASN A 262 5.85 24.07 -12.19
CA ASN A 262 5.11 25.27 -11.81
C ASN A 262 3.87 24.93 -10.97
N LEU A 263 3.17 23.81 -11.27
CA LEU A 263 1.99 23.40 -10.52
C LEU A 263 2.33 22.82 -9.13
N ILE A 264 3.34 21.97 -9.02
CA ILE A 264 3.65 21.30 -7.75
C ILE A 264 4.31 22.23 -6.72
N TYR A 265 4.94 23.32 -7.18
CA TYR A 265 5.61 24.32 -6.34
C TYR A 265 4.77 25.56 -6.05
N LYS A 266 3.48 25.56 -6.41
CA LYS A 266 2.53 26.59 -5.94
C LYS A 266 2.32 26.49 -4.43
N GLU A 267 2.11 27.65 -3.82
CA GLU A 267 1.68 27.70 -2.42
C GLU A 267 0.25 27.17 -2.25
N GLU A 268 -0.08 26.71 -1.04
CA GLU A 268 -1.34 26.00 -0.79
C GLU A 268 -2.60 26.88 -1.01
N SER A 269 -2.45 28.20 -0.87
CA SER A 269 -3.47 29.22 -1.13
C SER A 269 -3.59 29.63 -2.60
N GLU A 270 -2.65 29.26 -3.46
CA GLU A 270 -2.60 29.70 -4.86
C GLU A 270 -3.30 28.73 -5.83
N PHE A 271 -3.74 27.57 -5.34
CA PHE A 271 -4.46 26.59 -6.14
C PHE A 271 -5.86 27.09 -6.50
N VAL A 272 -6.16 27.13 -7.79
CA VAL A 272 -7.51 27.38 -8.29
C VAL A 272 -8.28 26.06 -8.31
N VAL A 273 -9.30 25.98 -7.45
CA VAL A 273 -10.24 24.85 -7.39
C VAL A 273 -11.66 25.42 -7.40
N ASN A 274 -12.31 25.36 -8.55
CA ASN A 274 -13.70 25.74 -8.74
C ASN A 274 -14.36 24.78 -9.77
N ASP A 275 -15.64 24.98 -10.06
CA ASP A 275 -16.41 24.11 -10.96
C ASP A 275 -15.87 24.08 -12.41
N GLU A 276 -15.10 25.09 -12.81
CA GLU A 276 -14.54 25.23 -14.17
C GLU A 276 -13.09 24.72 -14.28
N LYS A 277 -12.30 24.86 -13.21
CA LYS A 277 -10.86 24.52 -13.19
C LYS A 277 -10.45 23.94 -11.85
N ASN A 278 -9.85 22.75 -11.90
CA ASN A 278 -9.25 22.09 -10.76
C ASN A 278 -7.76 21.81 -11.03
N GLU A 279 -6.89 22.75 -10.64
CA GLU A 279 -5.45 22.62 -10.87
C GLU A 279 -4.82 21.43 -10.13
N LEU A 280 -5.46 20.93 -9.05
CA LEU A 280 -5.00 19.74 -8.36
C LEU A 280 -5.24 18.47 -9.19
N GLU A 281 -6.32 18.43 -9.96
CA GLU A 281 -6.56 17.32 -10.89
C GLU A 281 -5.56 17.33 -12.04
N GLU A 282 -5.14 18.52 -12.51
CA GLU A 282 -4.09 18.65 -13.52
C GLU A 282 -2.76 18.03 -13.07
N ILE A 283 -2.36 18.20 -11.80
CA ILE A 283 -1.18 17.54 -11.22
C ILE A 283 -1.33 16.03 -11.31
N SER A 284 -2.47 15.51 -10.85
CA SER A 284 -2.72 14.07 -10.84
C SER A 284 -2.78 13.48 -12.25
N ALA A 285 -3.36 14.21 -13.21
CA ALA A 285 -3.50 13.79 -14.60
C ALA A 285 -2.16 13.78 -15.33
N TYR A 286 -1.36 14.84 -15.17
CA TYR A 286 -0.01 14.90 -15.72
C TYR A 286 0.84 13.76 -15.15
N PHE A 287 0.85 13.59 -13.83
CA PHE A 287 1.67 12.59 -13.20
C PHE A 287 1.24 11.16 -13.59
N ARG A 288 -0.07 10.89 -13.70
CA ARG A 288 -0.60 9.62 -14.23
C ARG A 288 -0.11 9.36 -15.66
N ALA A 289 -0.14 10.35 -16.55
CA ALA A 289 0.35 10.19 -17.92
C ALA A 289 1.87 9.88 -17.96
N VAL A 290 2.66 10.48 -17.07
CA VAL A 290 4.09 10.15 -16.95
C VAL A 290 4.27 8.73 -16.40
N MET A 291 3.50 8.32 -15.39
CA MET A 291 3.53 6.96 -14.84
C MET A 291 3.20 5.91 -15.90
N GLU A 292 2.20 6.16 -16.75
CA GLU A 292 1.84 5.28 -17.88
C GLU A 292 2.96 5.19 -18.92
N SER A 293 3.63 6.31 -19.22
CA SER A 293 4.82 6.27 -20.09
C SER A 293 5.99 5.55 -19.43
N ALA A 294 6.17 5.71 -18.13
CA ALA A 294 7.21 5.05 -17.36
C ALA A 294 7.00 3.54 -17.28
N GLU A 295 5.75 3.09 -17.19
CA GLU A 295 5.34 1.68 -17.24
C GLU A 295 5.83 1.02 -18.54
N LEU A 296 5.63 1.68 -19.70
CA LEU A 296 6.14 1.20 -20.99
C LEU A 296 7.66 1.24 -21.06
N ASN A 297 8.28 2.33 -20.62
CA ASN A 297 9.74 2.47 -20.63
C ASN A 297 10.43 1.43 -19.75
N TYR A 298 9.84 1.12 -18.59
CA TYR A 298 10.33 0.10 -17.68
C TYR A 298 10.20 -1.31 -18.31
N ALA A 299 9.10 -1.59 -19.04
CA ALA A 299 8.96 -2.82 -19.81
C ALA A 299 10.08 -2.99 -20.84
N VAL A 300 10.37 -1.94 -21.61
CA VAL A 300 11.47 -1.92 -22.59
C VAL A 300 12.81 -2.16 -21.90
N GLN A 301 13.09 -1.43 -20.83
CA GLN A 301 14.35 -1.55 -20.08
C GLN A 301 14.56 -2.97 -19.57
N MET A 302 13.55 -3.56 -18.92
CA MET A 302 13.63 -4.93 -18.41
C MET A 302 13.83 -5.95 -19.53
N SER A 303 13.23 -5.76 -20.70
CA SER A 303 13.49 -6.64 -21.85
C SER A 303 14.91 -6.48 -22.40
N MET A 304 15.44 -5.25 -22.46
CA MET A 304 16.83 -5.01 -22.87
C MET A 304 17.81 -5.64 -21.88
N ASP A 305 17.54 -5.53 -20.57
CA ASP A 305 18.36 -6.13 -19.52
C ASP A 305 18.34 -7.67 -19.61
N PHE A 306 17.17 -8.27 -19.88
CA PHE A 306 17.03 -9.71 -20.11
C PHE A 306 17.89 -10.18 -21.29
N ASP A 307 17.83 -9.48 -22.42
CA ASP A 307 18.62 -9.81 -23.62
C ASP A 307 20.12 -9.66 -23.36
N ALA A 308 20.53 -8.59 -22.66
CA ALA A 308 21.93 -8.33 -22.32
C ALA A 308 22.49 -9.43 -21.39
N LEU A 309 21.74 -9.81 -20.36
CA LEU A 309 22.12 -10.89 -19.44
C LEU A 309 22.19 -12.24 -20.14
N THR A 310 21.22 -12.52 -21.02
CA THR A 310 21.21 -13.77 -21.80
C THR A 310 22.43 -13.86 -22.71
N LYS A 311 22.78 -12.77 -23.40
CA LYS A 311 24.01 -12.70 -24.22
C LYS A 311 25.28 -12.85 -23.37
N LYS A 312 25.34 -12.19 -22.21
CA LYS A 312 26.46 -12.33 -21.27
C LYS A 312 26.65 -13.78 -20.85
N ARG A 313 25.56 -14.49 -20.52
CA ARG A 313 25.60 -15.92 -20.17
C ARG A 313 26.07 -16.78 -21.35
N GLN A 314 25.51 -16.57 -22.54
CA GLN A 314 25.89 -17.32 -23.74
C GLN A 314 27.39 -17.17 -24.07
N LEU A 315 27.95 -15.97 -23.92
CA LEU A 315 29.38 -15.73 -24.12
C LEU A 315 30.24 -16.47 -23.07
N ALA A 316 29.80 -16.48 -21.81
CA ALA A 316 30.48 -17.23 -20.75
C ALA A 316 30.38 -18.76 -20.96
N GLU A 317 29.24 -19.26 -21.43
CA GLU A 317 29.05 -20.67 -21.81
C GLU A 317 29.97 -21.07 -22.97
N GLN A 318 30.14 -20.21 -23.97
CA GLN A 318 31.03 -20.45 -25.11
C GLN A 318 32.50 -20.54 -24.71
N ASN A 319 32.91 -19.77 -23.70
CA ASN A 319 34.28 -19.73 -23.19
C ASN A 319 34.44 -20.52 -21.88
N LEU A 320 33.53 -21.45 -21.57
CA LEU A 320 33.54 -22.17 -20.30
C LEU A 320 34.79 -23.04 -20.15
N PHE A 321 35.34 -23.52 -21.27
CA PHE A 321 36.59 -24.25 -21.32
C PHE A 321 37.64 -23.46 -22.10
N GLU A 322 38.74 -23.12 -21.44
CA GLU A 322 39.92 -22.52 -22.06
C GLU A 322 41.05 -23.54 -21.97
N ASP A 323 41.65 -23.91 -23.11
CA ASP A 323 42.70 -24.94 -23.22
C ASP A 323 42.34 -26.31 -22.62
N GLY A 324 41.04 -26.64 -22.56
CA GLY A 324 40.52 -27.91 -22.01
C GLY A 324 40.31 -27.90 -20.49
N GLU A 325 40.63 -26.81 -19.80
CA GLU A 325 40.36 -26.62 -18.37
C GLU A 325 39.11 -25.76 -18.16
N LEU A 326 38.38 -26.05 -17.06
CA LEU A 326 37.17 -25.33 -16.70
C LEU A 326 37.52 -23.93 -16.15
N SER A 327 37.00 -22.88 -16.78
CA SER A 327 37.17 -21.50 -16.30
C SER A 327 36.26 -21.21 -15.11
N ALA A 328 36.84 -21.11 -13.91
CA ALA A 328 36.13 -20.76 -12.69
C ALA A 328 35.43 -19.39 -12.78
N PHE A 329 36.03 -18.43 -13.50
CA PHE A 329 35.45 -17.12 -13.75
C PHE A 329 34.18 -17.23 -14.61
N ASN A 330 34.24 -17.95 -15.73
CA ASN A 330 33.08 -18.10 -16.61
C ASN A 330 31.97 -18.92 -15.95
N GLN A 331 32.32 -19.91 -15.11
CA GLN A 331 31.35 -20.62 -14.29
C GLN A 331 30.60 -19.67 -13.32
N GLN A 332 31.32 -18.82 -12.60
CA GLN A 332 30.70 -17.83 -11.71
C GLN A 332 29.80 -16.86 -12.50
N VAL A 333 30.24 -16.39 -13.67
CA VAL A 333 29.44 -15.50 -14.52
C VAL A 333 28.14 -16.18 -14.97
N ILE A 334 28.18 -17.47 -15.29
CA ILE A 334 26.99 -18.24 -15.68
C ILE A 334 26.00 -18.36 -14.51
N GLU A 335 26.50 -18.67 -13.31
CA GLU A 335 25.68 -18.81 -12.10
C GLU A 335 24.99 -17.48 -11.74
N GLU A 336 25.75 -16.39 -11.66
CA GLU A 336 25.23 -15.05 -11.37
C GLU A 336 24.23 -14.58 -12.43
N SER A 337 24.57 -14.74 -13.71
CA SER A 337 23.68 -14.33 -14.80
C SER A 337 22.40 -15.16 -14.83
N SER A 338 22.45 -16.45 -14.46
CA SER A 338 21.26 -17.30 -14.41
C SER A 338 20.28 -16.86 -13.31
N ILE A 339 20.78 -16.45 -12.16
CA ILE A 339 19.96 -15.87 -11.08
C ILE A 339 19.31 -14.57 -11.56
N GLN A 340 20.10 -13.66 -12.13
CA GLN A 340 19.60 -12.36 -12.61
C GLN A 340 18.58 -12.51 -13.75
N ILE A 341 18.83 -13.42 -14.71
CA ILE A 341 17.89 -13.74 -15.80
C ILE A 341 16.56 -14.20 -15.22
N LYS A 342 16.58 -15.09 -14.22
CA LYS A 342 15.37 -15.59 -13.57
C LYS A 342 14.59 -14.46 -12.90
N GLU A 343 15.25 -13.57 -12.16
CA GLU A 343 14.61 -12.42 -11.50
C GLU A 343 13.96 -11.47 -12.51
N VAL A 344 14.69 -11.09 -13.57
CA VAL A 344 14.16 -10.21 -14.63
C VAL A 344 12.99 -10.88 -15.35
N TRP A 345 13.09 -12.18 -15.63
CA TRP A 345 12.03 -12.96 -16.25
C TRP A 345 10.75 -13.00 -15.41
N GLU A 346 10.88 -13.25 -14.10
CA GLU A 346 9.74 -13.25 -13.17
C GLU A 346 9.06 -11.87 -13.11
N LYS A 347 9.84 -10.78 -13.12
CA LYS A 347 9.31 -9.41 -13.21
C LYS A 347 8.52 -9.20 -14.50
N LEU A 348 9.10 -9.55 -15.65
CA LEU A 348 8.43 -9.38 -16.94
C LEU A 348 7.13 -10.22 -17.04
N LEU A 349 7.12 -11.45 -16.51
CA LEU A 349 5.91 -12.27 -16.42
C LEU A 349 4.86 -11.64 -15.50
N TYR A 350 5.27 -11.10 -14.36
CA TYR A 350 4.37 -10.41 -13.45
C TYR A 350 3.73 -9.18 -14.12
N MET A 351 4.53 -8.37 -14.82
CA MET A 351 4.06 -7.24 -15.62
C MET A 351 2.98 -7.66 -16.61
N GLN A 352 3.25 -8.72 -17.38
CA GLN A 352 2.28 -9.26 -18.34
C GLN A 352 0.98 -9.68 -17.67
N ARG A 353 1.02 -10.39 -16.53
CA ARG A 353 -0.18 -10.79 -15.79
C ARG A 353 -1.00 -9.58 -15.35
N CYS A 354 -0.35 -8.56 -14.80
CA CYS A 354 -1.00 -7.30 -14.43
C CYS A 354 -1.65 -6.62 -15.65
N TRP A 355 -0.94 -6.55 -16.78
CA TRP A 355 -1.45 -5.97 -18.02
C TRP A 355 -2.65 -6.74 -18.57
N LEU A 356 -2.61 -8.07 -18.57
CA LEU A 356 -3.74 -8.91 -19.00
C LEU A 356 -4.98 -8.70 -18.13
N ARG A 357 -4.81 -8.58 -16.82
CA ARG A 357 -5.90 -8.27 -15.88
C ARG A 357 -6.45 -6.87 -16.13
N ARG A 358 -5.58 -5.87 -16.26
CA ARG A 358 -5.99 -4.48 -16.54
C ARG A 358 -6.71 -4.39 -17.88
N PHE A 359 -6.24 -5.07 -18.92
CA PHE A 359 -6.86 -5.11 -20.24
C PHE A 359 -8.29 -5.65 -20.20
N SER A 360 -8.55 -6.70 -19.41
CA SER A 360 -9.92 -7.22 -19.25
C SER A 360 -10.89 -6.27 -18.57
N LEU A 361 -10.39 -5.34 -17.76
CA LEU A 361 -11.20 -4.36 -17.03
C LEU A 361 -11.35 -3.04 -17.80
N ASN A 362 -10.27 -2.57 -18.43
CA ASN A 362 -10.21 -1.34 -19.20
C ASN A 362 -9.20 -1.47 -20.37
N PRO A 363 -9.67 -1.76 -21.59
CA PRO A 363 -8.81 -1.98 -22.74
C PRO A 363 -8.33 -0.68 -23.43
N GLU A 364 -8.97 0.47 -23.18
CA GLU A 364 -8.77 1.70 -23.97
C GLU A 364 -7.32 2.18 -23.98
N TRP A 365 -6.66 2.15 -22.83
CA TRP A 365 -5.26 2.56 -22.71
C TRP A 365 -4.34 1.70 -23.58
N PHE A 366 -4.56 0.38 -23.62
CA PHE A 366 -3.76 -0.54 -24.41
C PHE A 366 -4.01 -0.39 -25.91
N ILE A 367 -5.24 -0.04 -26.29
CA ILE A 367 -5.60 0.26 -27.68
C ILE A 367 -4.86 1.52 -28.15
N LYS A 368 -4.86 2.58 -27.33
CA LYS A 368 -4.15 3.83 -27.62
C LYS A 368 -2.65 3.63 -27.80
N HIS A 369 -2.04 2.75 -27.00
CA HIS A 369 -0.58 2.50 -27.02
C HIS A 369 -0.18 1.22 -27.79
N ARG A 370 -1.07 0.68 -28.63
CA ARG A 370 -0.88 -0.61 -29.33
C ARG A 370 0.43 -0.69 -30.11
N HIS A 371 0.85 0.40 -30.77
CA HIS A 371 2.05 0.39 -31.61
C HIS A 371 3.32 0.30 -30.76
N GLN A 372 3.34 0.96 -29.61
CA GLN A 372 4.44 0.88 -28.65
C GLN A 372 4.49 -0.52 -28.02
N ILE A 373 3.34 -1.08 -27.65
CA ILE A 373 3.25 -2.44 -27.09
C ILE A 373 3.65 -3.50 -28.12
N ALA A 374 3.28 -3.32 -29.40
CA ALA A 374 3.68 -4.21 -30.48
C ALA A 374 5.18 -4.17 -30.78
N SER A 375 5.87 -3.09 -30.40
CA SER A 375 7.34 -2.97 -30.54
C SER A 375 8.10 -3.65 -29.40
N LEU A 376 7.42 -4.04 -28.32
CA LEU A 376 8.03 -4.81 -27.24
C LEU A 376 8.39 -6.23 -27.73
N PRO A 377 9.43 -6.86 -27.15
CA PRO A 377 9.78 -8.23 -27.48
C PRO A 377 8.60 -9.18 -27.30
N THR A 378 8.43 -10.07 -28.28
CA THR A 378 7.33 -11.05 -28.33
C THR A 378 7.28 -11.90 -27.07
N THR A 379 8.42 -12.28 -26.53
CA THR A 379 8.51 -13.02 -25.27
C THR A 379 9.03 -12.06 -24.21
N PRO A 380 8.28 -11.78 -23.12
CA PRO A 380 7.05 -12.45 -22.68
C PRO A 380 5.74 -11.86 -23.21
N PHE A 381 5.71 -10.67 -23.82
CA PHE A 381 4.47 -9.89 -24.05
C PHE A 381 3.48 -10.45 -25.10
N TYR A 382 3.71 -11.64 -25.65
CA TYR A 382 2.90 -12.26 -26.70
C TYR A 382 1.41 -12.27 -26.39
N GLU A 383 1.01 -12.69 -25.18
CA GLU A 383 -0.41 -12.85 -24.86
C GLU A 383 -1.16 -11.51 -24.84
N ILE A 384 -0.53 -10.45 -24.35
CA ILE A 384 -1.16 -9.12 -24.30
C ILE A 384 -1.21 -8.51 -25.70
N GLN A 385 -0.14 -8.66 -26.49
CA GLN A 385 -0.10 -8.24 -27.90
C GLN A 385 -1.22 -8.94 -28.71
N LYS A 386 -1.38 -10.25 -28.53
CA LYS A 386 -2.44 -11.04 -29.16
C LYS A 386 -3.84 -10.60 -28.71
N LYS A 387 -4.07 -10.38 -27.41
CA LYS A 387 -5.38 -9.90 -26.92
C LYS A 387 -5.76 -8.54 -27.50
N ILE A 388 -4.81 -7.61 -27.59
CA ILE A 388 -5.03 -6.30 -28.22
C ILE A 388 -5.43 -6.49 -29.69
N GLN A 389 -4.71 -7.32 -30.44
CA GLN A 389 -5.01 -7.59 -31.84
C GLN A 389 -6.39 -8.21 -32.05
N VAL A 390 -6.76 -9.21 -31.24
CA VAL A 390 -8.08 -9.85 -31.29
C VAL A 390 -9.18 -8.82 -30.99
N HIS A 391 -9.02 -8.02 -29.93
CA HIS A 391 -10.01 -7.01 -29.56
C HIS A 391 -10.20 -5.96 -30.67
N MET A 392 -9.12 -5.50 -31.28
CA MET A 392 -9.17 -4.60 -32.44
C MET A 392 -9.92 -5.21 -33.63
N SER A 393 -9.68 -6.49 -33.92
CA SER A 393 -10.36 -7.20 -35.02
C SER A 393 -11.86 -7.37 -34.77
N GLN A 394 -12.28 -7.52 -33.51
CA GLN A 394 -13.69 -7.60 -33.12
C GLN A 394 -14.38 -6.24 -33.16
N GLN A 395 -13.68 -5.16 -32.77
CA GLN A 395 -14.19 -3.78 -32.87
C GLN A 395 -14.26 -3.26 -34.31
N ALA A 396 -13.40 -3.76 -35.21
CA ALA A 396 -13.46 -3.47 -36.64
C ALA A 396 -14.54 -4.27 -37.38
N ALA A 397 -15.21 -5.20 -36.68
CA ALA A 397 -16.30 -6.01 -37.21
C ALA A 397 -17.71 -5.67 -36.67
N PRO A 398 -18.19 -4.41 -36.61
CA PRO A 398 -19.61 -4.15 -36.46
C PRO A 398 -20.29 -4.01 -37.84
N GLU A 399 -21.39 -4.74 -38.04
CA GLU A 399 -22.33 -4.71 -39.19
C GLU A 399 -22.13 -5.67 -40.39
N SER A 400 -21.93 -6.98 -40.16
CA SER A 400 -22.26 -7.99 -41.20
C SER A 400 -23.18 -9.11 -40.74
N ARG A 401 -23.76 -9.02 -39.53
CA ARG A 401 -24.63 -10.08 -38.96
C ARG A 401 -26.11 -9.72 -38.79
N TYR A 402 -26.56 -8.57 -39.29
CA TYR A 402 -27.98 -8.17 -39.27
C TYR A 402 -28.50 -7.69 -40.62
N ASN A 403 -28.16 -8.38 -41.72
CA ASN A 403 -28.78 -8.14 -43.04
C ASN A 403 -29.02 -9.45 -43.83
N HIS A 404 -29.34 -10.52 -43.14
CA HIS A 404 -30.04 -11.65 -43.72
C HIS A 404 -31.26 -11.92 -42.84
N TRP A 405 -32.37 -12.34 -43.45
CA TRP A 405 -33.71 -12.46 -42.84
C TRP A 405 -34.53 -11.16 -42.82
N ALA A 406 -34.68 -10.56 -44.00
CA ALA A 406 -35.98 -10.01 -44.42
C ALA A 406 -36.26 -10.53 -45.83
N VAL A 407 -37.08 -11.59 -45.93
CA VAL A 407 -37.88 -11.94 -47.11
C VAL A 407 -39.31 -12.09 -46.61
#